data_AF-A0ABD3VKD4-F1
#
_entry.id   AF-A0ABD3VKD4-F1
#
_cell.length_a   1.000
_cell.length_b   1.000
_cell.length_c   1.000
_cell.angle_alpha   90.00
_cell.angle_beta   90.00
_cell.angle_gamma   90.00
#
_symmetry.space_group_name_H-M   'P 1'
#
loop_
_entity.id
_entity.type
_entity.pdbx_description
1 polymer ?
#
loop_
_entity_poly.entity_id
_entity_poly.type
_entity_poly.pdbx_seq_one_letter_code
_entity_poly.pdbx_strand_id
1 'polypeptide(L)'
;MSVQYQDNLDLDAKQRYSVKLKLIGLDSCPYKVPADTWINDPKQWPASEYPDVYHYLIKHPRIYSAEAMENYRSLEAHRFFWSGWVQTVFHMKTNSGHYVLKAIVKPSWIDTEKPHHPWVALKKSGPVIAAHCDCMAGLEEACSHIGALLFKIEAAVRLGYASSTCTDRPCEWNACFVKKKIEPKKISEIKFYKTATKEALKKSKKKMKKITEPATAEEQNRFLESLASLDKPCVGLSAFAKYSGLFVSHGSEPT
;
A
#
# COMPACT_ATOMS: atom_id res chain seq x y z
N MET A 1 25.34 6.67 -20.56
CA MET A 1 24.35 5.87 -21.31
C MET A 1 24.79 5.76 -22.77
N SER A 2 25.04 4.55 -23.29
CA SER A 2 25.41 4.38 -24.70
C SER A 2 24.15 4.25 -25.56
N VAL A 3 23.90 5.25 -26.41
CA VAL A 3 22.80 5.24 -27.39
C VAL A 3 22.91 4.05 -28.35
N GLN A 4 24.11 3.51 -28.54
CA GLN A 4 24.44 2.42 -29.46
C GLN A 4 24.43 1.03 -28.81
N TYR A 5 23.92 0.89 -27.57
CA TYR A 5 23.93 -0.39 -26.85
C TYR A 5 23.36 -1.55 -27.68
N GLN A 6 22.17 -1.35 -28.27
CA GLN A 6 21.48 -2.38 -29.05
C GLN A 6 22.29 -2.82 -30.27
N ASP A 7 23.06 -1.90 -30.86
CA ASP A 7 23.80 -2.14 -32.11
C ASP A 7 25.04 -3.00 -31.85
N ASN A 8 25.59 -2.94 -30.64
CA ASN A 8 26.76 -3.71 -30.19
C ASN A 8 26.43 -5.11 -29.66
N LEU A 9 25.15 -5.48 -29.56
CA LEU A 9 24.74 -6.80 -29.12
C LEU A 9 24.96 -7.86 -30.22
N ASP A 10 25.24 -9.08 -29.79
CA ASP A 10 25.27 -10.26 -30.66
C ASP A 10 23.88 -10.55 -31.26
N LEU A 11 23.82 -11.28 -32.38
CA LEU A 11 22.58 -11.55 -33.12
C LEU A 11 21.52 -12.25 -32.26
N ASP A 12 21.90 -13.26 -31.47
CA ASP A 12 20.98 -13.96 -30.57
C ASP A 12 20.47 -13.02 -29.46
N ALA A 13 21.39 -12.26 -28.84
CA ALA A 13 21.04 -11.29 -27.80
C ALA A 13 20.11 -10.18 -28.34
N LYS A 14 20.33 -9.71 -29.58
CA LYS A 14 19.46 -8.74 -30.27
C LYS A 14 18.05 -9.28 -30.47
N GLN A 15 17.92 -10.53 -30.91
CA GLN A 15 16.61 -11.16 -31.10
C GLN A 15 15.85 -11.25 -29.77
N ARG A 16 16.50 -11.75 -28.71
CA ARG A 16 15.92 -11.80 -27.36
C ARG A 16 15.51 -10.42 -26.85
N TYR A 17 16.39 -9.43 -27.02
CA TYR A 17 16.09 -8.06 -26.64
C TYR A 17 14.88 -7.49 -27.40
N SER A 18 14.74 -7.80 -28.70
CA SER A 18 13.60 -7.35 -29.51
C SER A 18 12.27 -7.97 -29.04
N VAL A 19 12.26 -9.25 -28.67
CA VAL A 19 11.07 -9.93 -28.12
C VAL A 19 10.66 -9.29 -26.79
N LYS A 20 11.64 -8.96 -25.94
CA LYS A 20 11.41 -8.27 -24.67
C LYS A 20 10.80 -6.88 -24.85
N LEU A 21 11.32 -6.08 -25.80
CA LEU A 21 10.77 -4.76 -26.08
C LEU A 21 9.31 -4.84 -26.55
N LYS A 22 8.99 -5.81 -27.41
CA LYS A 22 7.61 -6.08 -27.84
C LYS A 22 6.71 -6.49 -26.68
N LEU A 23 7.18 -7.34 -25.76
CA LEU A 23 6.43 -7.76 -24.58
C LEU A 23 6.02 -6.58 -23.69
N ILE A 24 6.89 -5.57 -23.58
CA ILE A 24 6.64 -4.38 -22.76
C ILE A 24 5.78 -3.34 -23.51
N GLY A 25 5.66 -3.47 -24.84
CA GLY A 25 4.97 -2.51 -25.70
C GLY A 25 5.83 -1.26 -25.98
N LEU A 26 7.13 -1.44 -26.16
CA LEU A 26 8.07 -0.40 -26.56
C LEU A 26 8.57 -0.64 -27.99
N ASP A 27 8.42 0.37 -28.84
CA ASP A 27 8.91 0.33 -30.23
C ASP A 27 10.42 0.61 -30.34
N SER A 28 10.99 1.27 -29.33
CA SER A 28 12.40 1.64 -29.28
C SER A 28 13.04 1.32 -27.93
N CYS A 29 14.36 1.16 -27.96
CA CYS A 29 15.16 0.87 -26.77
C CYS A 29 15.04 2.01 -25.71
N PRO A 30 14.77 1.70 -24.43
CA PRO A 30 14.73 2.69 -23.35
C PRO A 30 15.98 3.58 -23.24
N TYR A 31 17.15 3.11 -23.69
CA TYR A 31 18.38 3.90 -23.70
C TYR A 31 18.43 4.97 -24.79
N LYS A 32 17.60 4.86 -25.82
CA LYS A 32 17.49 5.84 -26.92
C LYS A 32 16.42 6.90 -26.64
N VAL A 33 15.61 6.73 -25.60
CA VAL A 33 14.54 7.67 -25.24
C VAL A 33 15.15 8.97 -24.67
N PRO A 34 14.76 10.15 -25.17
CA PRO A 34 15.25 11.44 -24.68
C PRO A 34 15.06 11.62 -23.17
N ALA A 35 15.96 12.37 -22.53
CA ALA A 35 15.92 12.60 -21.09
C ALA A 35 14.61 13.27 -20.62
N ASP A 36 14.05 14.18 -21.43
CA ASP A 36 12.85 14.96 -21.10
C ASP A 36 11.58 14.12 -20.97
N THR A 37 11.55 12.92 -21.56
CA THR A 37 10.41 12.00 -21.47
C THR A 37 10.34 11.30 -20.10
N TRP A 38 11.44 11.31 -19.35
CA TRP A 38 11.54 10.59 -18.10
C TRP A 38 11.11 11.46 -16.92
N ILE A 39 10.16 10.94 -16.13
CA ILE A 39 9.58 11.64 -15.00
C ILE A 39 10.28 11.18 -13.72
N ASN A 40 10.59 12.12 -12.84
CA ASN A 40 11.10 11.86 -11.50
C ASN A 40 10.00 12.15 -10.47
N ASP A 41 9.04 11.24 -10.35
CA ASP A 41 8.00 11.31 -9.32
C ASP A 41 7.78 9.94 -8.66
N PRO A 42 8.34 9.72 -7.45
CA PRO A 42 8.14 8.49 -6.70
C PRO A 42 6.67 8.13 -6.45
N LYS A 43 5.78 9.12 -6.37
CA LYS A 43 4.35 8.93 -6.07
C LYS A 43 3.58 8.22 -7.19
N GLN A 44 4.17 8.16 -8.38
CA GLN A 44 3.58 7.50 -9.55
C GLN A 44 4.15 6.10 -9.79
N TRP A 45 5.01 5.62 -8.91
CA TRP A 45 5.60 4.30 -9.06
C TRP A 45 4.55 3.19 -8.86
N PRO A 46 4.67 2.08 -9.59
CA PRO A 46 3.79 0.94 -9.41
C PRO A 46 3.94 0.36 -7.99
N ALA A 47 2.84 -0.15 -7.44
CA ALA A 47 2.82 -0.77 -6.12
C ALA A 47 3.46 -2.17 -6.16
N SER A 48 4.78 -2.22 -6.33
CA SER A 48 5.55 -3.47 -6.32
C SER A 48 5.90 -3.85 -4.89
N GLU A 49 5.55 -5.08 -4.52
CA GLU A 49 5.81 -5.61 -3.19
C GLU A 49 7.00 -6.60 -3.21
N TYR A 50 7.53 -6.94 -2.03
CA TYR A 50 8.62 -7.91 -1.92
C TYR A 50 8.32 -9.26 -2.61
N PRO A 51 7.11 -9.84 -2.54
CA PRO A 51 6.78 -11.06 -3.27
C PRO A 51 6.98 -10.94 -4.79
N ASP A 52 6.68 -9.79 -5.38
CA ASP A 52 6.88 -9.55 -6.81
C ASP A 52 8.37 -9.54 -7.17
N VAL A 53 9.18 -8.86 -6.35
CA VAL A 53 10.64 -8.81 -6.51
C VAL A 53 11.24 -10.20 -6.36
N TYR A 54 10.85 -10.94 -5.31
CA TYR A 54 11.33 -12.29 -5.07
C TYR A 54 10.90 -13.25 -6.19
N HIS A 55 9.65 -13.17 -6.65
CA HIS A 55 9.16 -13.99 -7.75
C HIS A 55 9.96 -13.71 -9.03
N TYR A 56 10.25 -12.44 -9.33
CA TYR A 56 11.04 -12.11 -10.52
C TYR A 56 12.51 -12.55 -10.40
N LEU A 57 13.14 -12.32 -9.26
CA LEU A 57 14.56 -12.62 -9.09
C LEU A 57 14.84 -14.13 -9.02
N ILE A 58 14.01 -14.88 -8.29
CA ILE A 58 14.24 -16.29 -7.96
C ILE A 58 13.39 -17.24 -8.81
N LYS A 59 12.09 -16.99 -8.94
CA LYS A 59 11.13 -17.94 -9.54
C LYS A 59 10.91 -17.76 -11.04
N HIS A 60 11.33 -16.64 -11.61
CA HIS A 60 11.11 -16.36 -13.02
C HIS A 60 12.02 -17.25 -13.87
N PRO A 61 11.46 -18.01 -14.84
CA PRO A 61 12.26 -18.88 -15.69
C PRO A 61 13.22 -18.03 -16.54
N ARG A 62 14.52 -18.32 -16.43
CA ARG A 62 15.58 -17.68 -17.22
C ARG A 62 16.07 -18.63 -18.31
N ILE A 63 16.80 -18.05 -19.26
CA ILE A 63 17.27 -18.72 -20.48
C ILE A 63 18.24 -19.88 -20.17
N TYR A 64 19.03 -19.76 -19.10
CA TYR A 64 19.98 -20.79 -18.70
C TYR A 64 19.49 -21.54 -17.46
N SER A 65 19.07 -22.80 -17.68
CA SER A 65 18.81 -23.89 -16.73
C SER A 65 17.87 -23.62 -15.54
N ALA A 66 16.79 -24.41 -15.49
CA ALA A 66 15.90 -24.54 -14.35
C ALA A 66 16.56 -25.13 -13.07
N GLU A 67 17.80 -25.62 -13.13
CA GLU A 67 18.53 -26.15 -11.96
C GLU A 67 19.48 -25.11 -11.34
N ALA A 68 19.73 -23.97 -11.99
CA ALA A 68 20.39 -22.81 -11.40
C ALA A 68 19.41 -21.88 -10.64
N MET A 69 18.17 -22.36 -10.42
CA MET A 69 16.95 -21.60 -10.14
C MET A 69 16.77 -21.19 -8.67
N GLU A 70 17.87 -20.99 -7.96
CA GLU A 70 17.90 -20.26 -6.70
C GLU A 70 19.10 -19.32 -6.72
N ASN A 71 19.02 -18.29 -7.58
CA ASN A 71 20.02 -17.22 -7.59
C ASN A 71 19.84 -16.34 -6.34
N TYR A 72 20.02 -16.91 -5.14
CA TYR A 72 20.00 -16.16 -3.88
C TYR A 72 21.04 -15.05 -3.87
N ARG A 73 22.11 -15.19 -4.67
CA ARG A 73 23.10 -14.13 -4.88
C ARG A 73 22.49 -12.86 -5.47
N SER A 74 21.41 -12.96 -6.25
CA SER A 74 20.64 -11.80 -6.70
C SER A 74 19.93 -11.07 -5.56
N LEU A 75 19.64 -11.72 -4.43
CA LEU A 75 19.10 -11.05 -3.23
C LEU A 75 20.17 -10.22 -2.51
N GLU A 76 21.46 -10.55 -2.66
CA GLU A 76 22.55 -9.72 -2.15
C GLU A 76 22.57 -8.32 -2.81
N ALA A 77 21.85 -8.14 -3.92
CA ALA A 77 21.63 -6.84 -4.53
C ALA A 77 20.98 -5.83 -3.59
N HIS A 78 20.28 -6.27 -2.53
CA HIS A 78 19.80 -5.39 -1.47
C HIS A 78 20.93 -4.57 -0.86
N ARG A 79 22.17 -5.10 -0.79
CA ARG A 79 23.34 -4.37 -0.28
C ARG A 79 23.68 -3.14 -1.12
N PHE A 80 23.47 -3.18 -2.44
CA PHE A 80 23.72 -2.03 -3.33
C PHE A 80 22.70 -0.93 -3.08
N PHE A 81 21.44 -1.30 -2.87
CA PHE A 81 20.39 -0.37 -2.47
C PHE A 81 20.70 0.24 -1.09
N TRP A 82 20.97 -0.59 -0.09
CA TRP A 82 21.30 -0.17 1.26
C TRP A 82 22.54 0.73 1.34
N SER A 83 23.55 0.46 0.51
CA SER A 83 24.78 1.25 0.42
C SER A 83 24.61 2.57 -0.37
N GLY A 84 23.40 2.88 -0.83
CA GLY A 84 23.11 4.13 -1.55
C GLY A 84 23.68 4.19 -2.97
N TRP A 85 24.00 3.04 -3.58
CA TRP A 85 24.63 3.00 -4.91
C TRP A 85 23.65 3.15 -6.06
N VAL A 86 22.34 3.08 -5.78
CA VAL A 86 21.27 3.32 -6.74
C VAL A 86 20.90 4.80 -6.71
N GLN A 87 21.22 5.52 -7.79
CA GLN A 87 20.89 6.94 -7.94
C GLN A 87 19.38 7.15 -8.18
N THR A 88 18.99 8.39 -8.48
CA THR A 88 17.60 8.76 -8.77
C THR A 88 16.99 7.83 -9.82
N VAL A 89 15.79 7.34 -9.49
CA VAL A 89 15.02 6.46 -10.37
C VAL A 89 14.05 7.32 -11.16
N PHE A 90 14.09 7.17 -12.47
CA PHE A 90 13.16 7.82 -13.36
C PHE A 90 12.18 6.81 -13.93
N HIS A 91 10.96 7.23 -14.23
CA HIS A 91 9.95 6.37 -14.81
C HIS A 91 9.33 6.98 -16.07
N MET A 92 8.80 6.13 -16.92
CA MET A 92 7.90 6.48 -18.02
C MET A 92 6.79 5.44 -18.11
N LYS A 93 5.67 5.84 -18.69
CA LYS A 93 4.54 4.94 -18.96
C LYS A 93 4.53 4.57 -20.44
N THR A 94 4.39 3.28 -20.73
CA THR A 94 4.28 2.77 -22.10
C THR A 94 2.86 2.89 -22.63
N ASN A 95 2.70 2.77 -23.95
CA ASN A 95 1.40 2.77 -24.61
C ASN A 95 0.50 1.61 -24.15
N SER A 96 1.10 0.48 -23.77
CA SER A 96 0.43 -0.69 -23.17
C SER A 96 0.00 -0.50 -21.70
N GLY A 97 0.33 0.65 -21.10
CA GLY A 97 -0.02 0.96 -19.70
C GLY A 97 0.94 0.34 -18.67
N HIS A 98 2.10 -0.15 -19.10
CA HIS A 98 3.17 -0.62 -18.22
C HIS A 98 4.07 0.55 -17.80
N TYR A 99 4.79 0.37 -16.69
CA TYR A 99 5.75 1.34 -16.18
C TYR A 99 7.15 0.85 -16.46
N VAL A 100 7.98 1.69 -17.05
CA VAL A 100 9.40 1.42 -17.23
C VAL A 100 10.15 2.36 -16.32
N LEU A 101 10.95 1.80 -15.41
CA LEU A 101 11.78 2.55 -14.49
C LEU A 101 13.24 2.30 -14.83
N LYS A 102 14.06 3.34 -14.80
CA LYS A 102 15.50 3.27 -15.00
C LYS A 102 16.24 4.00 -13.89
N ALA A 103 17.45 3.56 -13.62
CA ALA A 103 18.35 4.25 -12.72
C ALA A 103 19.80 4.14 -13.19
N ILE A 104 20.66 4.88 -12.53
CA ILE A 104 22.11 4.73 -12.63
C ILE A 104 22.57 4.00 -11.36
N VAL A 105 23.28 2.89 -11.51
CA VAL A 105 23.78 2.08 -10.39
C VAL A 105 25.29 1.96 -10.47
N LYS A 106 25.97 2.26 -9.36
CA LYS A 106 27.41 2.10 -9.27
C LYS A 106 27.80 0.61 -9.25
N PRO A 107 28.95 0.24 -9.85
CA PRO A 107 29.51 -1.10 -9.73
C PRO A 107 30.04 -1.36 -8.32
N SER A 108 30.17 -2.63 -7.92
CA SER A 108 30.55 -2.99 -6.55
C SER A 108 32.03 -2.98 -6.23
N TRP A 109 32.89 -3.09 -7.24
CA TRP A 109 34.30 -3.43 -7.02
C TRP A 109 35.25 -2.26 -7.23
N ILE A 110 34.86 -1.24 -8.02
CA ILE A 110 35.70 -0.07 -8.34
C ILE A 110 34.81 1.17 -8.52
N ASP A 111 34.92 2.15 -7.62
CA ASP A 111 34.13 3.41 -7.69
C ASP A 111 34.46 4.26 -8.94
N THR A 112 35.65 4.09 -9.53
CA THR A 112 36.11 4.78 -10.74
C THR A 112 35.56 4.17 -12.04
N GLU A 113 34.98 2.97 -11.96
CA GLU A 113 34.43 2.29 -13.13
C GLU A 113 33.11 2.92 -13.58
N LYS A 114 32.79 2.79 -14.87
CA LYS A 114 31.59 3.40 -15.44
C LYS A 114 30.34 2.80 -14.77
N PRO A 115 29.38 3.64 -14.34
CA PRO A 115 28.16 3.13 -13.75
C PRO A 115 27.29 2.43 -14.81
N HIS A 116 26.49 1.49 -14.33
CA HIS A 116 25.56 0.72 -15.13
C HIS A 116 24.17 1.35 -15.13
N HIS A 117 23.42 1.08 -16.19
CA HIS A 117 22.12 1.70 -16.43
C HIS A 117 21.03 0.63 -16.48
N PRO A 118 20.63 0.01 -15.36
CA PRO A 118 19.53 -0.93 -15.36
C PRO A 118 18.19 -0.23 -15.63
N TRP A 119 17.30 -0.96 -16.30
CA TRP A 119 15.89 -0.63 -16.38
C TRP A 119 15.03 -1.85 -16.10
N VAL A 120 13.84 -1.60 -15.57
CA VAL A 120 12.84 -2.60 -15.21
C VAL A 120 11.49 -2.17 -15.74
N ALA A 121 10.70 -3.13 -16.22
CA ALA A 121 9.34 -2.92 -16.67
C ALA A 121 8.38 -3.64 -15.70
N LEU A 122 7.42 -2.91 -15.16
CA LEU A 122 6.43 -3.41 -14.21
C LEU A 122 5.01 -3.12 -14.68
N LYS A 123 4.09 -3.98 -14.29
CA LYS A 123 2.65 -3.69 -14.39
C LYS A 123 2.28 -2.67 -13.32
N LYS A 124 1.21 -1.91 -13.55
CA LYS A 124 0.61 -1.02 -12.53
C LYS A 124 0.30 -1.77 -11.22
N SER A 125 -0.02 -3.06 -11.32
CA SER A 125 -0.38 -3.92 -10.19
C SER A 125 0.80 -4.37 -9.34
N GLY A 126 2.07 -4.14 -9.74
CA GLY A 126 3.24 -4.54 -8.95
C GLY A 126 4.17 -5.59 -9.57
N PRO A 127 3.67 -6.62 -10.31
CA PRO A 127 4.52 -7.65 -10.91
C PRO A 127 5.50 -7.09 -11.94
N VAL A 128 6.75 -7.58 -11.86
CA VAL A 128 7.81 -7.30 -12.82
C VAL A 128 7.59 -8.15 -14.07
N ILE A 129 7.60 -7.50 -15.24
CA ILE A 129 7.45 -8.16 -16.54
C ILE A 129 8.82 -8.60 -17.07
N ALA A 130 9.76 -7.64 -17.08
CA ALA A 130 11.07 -7.83 -17.66
C ALA A 130 12.05 -6.79 -17.12
N ALA A 131 13.33 -7.12 -17.15
CA ALA A 131 14.39 -6.23 -16.76
C ALA A 131 15.59 -6.37 -17.69
N HIS A 132 16.46 -5.36 -17.65
CA HIS A 132 17.71 -5.41 -18.38
C HIS A 132 18.74 -4.47 -17.77
N CYS A 133 20.01 -4.78 -18.00
CA CYS A 133 21.13 -3.94 -17.61
C CYS A 133 22.21 -4.04 -18.69
N ASP A 134 23.01 -2.99 -18.82
CA ASP A 134 24.15 -2.91 -19.74
C ASP A 134 25.41 -3.62 -19.22
N CYS A 135 25.38 -4.19 -18.01
CA CYS A 135 26.47 -5.01 -17.50
C CYS A 135 26.50 -6.41 -18.14
N MET A 136 27.64 -7.10 -18.08
CA MET A 136 27.83 -8.44 -18.64
C MET A 136 26.78 -9.46 -18.12
N ALA A 137 26.53 -9.47 -16.81
CA ALA A 137 25.49 -10.29 -16.19
C ALA A 137 24.04 -9.81 -16.48
N GLY A 138 23.88 -8.65 -17.12
CA GLY A 138 22.59 -8.01 -17.42
C GLY A 138 21.85 -8.67 -18.58
N LEU A 139 22.56 -9.47 -19.39
CA LEU A 139 22.00 -10.29 -20.45
C LEU A 139 21.08 -11.40 -19.93
N GLU A 140 21.30 -11.86 -18.68
CA GLU A 140 20.49 -12.86 -17.99
C GLU A 140 19.36 -12.25 -17.15
N GLU A 141 19.24 -10.92 -17.17
CA GLU A 141 18.16 -10.16 -16.51
C GLU A 141 18.13 -10.27 -14.97
N ALA A 142 19.17 -10.85 -14.37
CA ALA A 142 19.24 -11.20 -12.93
C ALA A 142 20.41 -10.53 -12.20
N CYS A 143 21.08 -9.56 -12.83
CA CYS A 143 22.27 -8.96 -12.24
C CYS A 143 21.94 -8.18 -10.95
N SER A 144 22.96 -7.96 -10.11
CA SER A 144 22.84 -7.19 -8.88
C SER A 144 22.33 -5.76 -9.12
N HIS A 145 22.65 -5.14 -10.26
CA HIS A 145 22.14 -3.80 -10.60
C HIS A 145 20.61 -3.78 -10.78
N ILE A 146 20.05 -4.83 -11.38
CA ILE A 146 18.59 -4.99 -11.56
C ILE A 146 17.94 -5.24 -10.19
N GLY A 147 18.50 -6.16 -9.40
CA GLY A 147 17.99 -6.42 -8.05
C GLY A 147 17.99 -5.17 -7.17
N ALA A 148 19.05 -4.36 -7.23
CA ALA A 148 19.16 -3.13 -6.47
C ALA A 148 18.09 -2.10 -6.86
N LEU A 149 17.80 -1.98 -8.15
CA LEU A 149 16.73 -1.12 -8.65
C LEU A 149 15.35 -1.61 -8.17
N LEU A 150 15.09 -2.92 -8.24
CA LEU A 150 13.84 -3.52 -7.75
C LEU A 150 13.66 -3.31 -6.24
N PHE A 151 14.70 -3.53 -5.44
CA PHE A 151 14.66 -3.27 -4.00
C PHE A 151 14.43 -1.80 -3.66
N LYS A 152 14.97 -0.87 -4.47
CA LYS A 152 14.68 0.56 -4.28
C LYS A 152 13.21 0.89 -4.54
N ILE A 153 12.60 0.27 -5.54
CA ILE A 153 11.18 0.46 -5.86
C ILE A 153 10.31 -0.14 -4.75
N GLU A 154 10.59 -1.37 -4.34
CA GLU A 154 9.91 -2.03 -3.21
C GLU A 154 10.01 -1.19 -1.93
N ALA A 155 11.21 -0.72 -1.60
CA ALA A 155 11.42 0.09 -0.41
C ALA A 155 10.67 1.43 -0.48
N ALA A 156 10.57 2.05 -1.66
CA ALA A 156 9.78 3.27 -1.83
C ALA A 156 8.28 3.03 -1.58
N VAL A 157 7.77 1.87 -1.98
CA VAL A 157 6.38 1.47 -1.71
C VAL A 157 6.19 1.17 -0.22
N ARG A 158 7.06 0.34 0.37
CA ARG A 158 7.00 -0.06 1.79
C ARG A 158 7.15 1.12 2.75
N LEU A 159 7.99 2.10 2.42
CA LEU A 159 8.19 3.31 3.21
C LEU A 159 7.12 4.39 2.95
N GLY A 160 6.18 4.15 2.03
CA GLY A 160 5.09 5.09 1.74
C GLY A 160 5.52 6.31 0.92
N TYR A 161 6.67 6.28 0.24
CA TYR A 161 7.04 7.34 -0.72
C TYR A 161 6.25 7.27 -2.02
N ALA A 162 5.82 6.05 -2.40
CA ALA A 162 5.01 5.82 -3.59
C ALA A 162 3.50 6.01 -3.38
N SER A 163 3.05 6.16 -2.13
CA SER A 163 1.65 6.44 -1.80
C SER A 163 1.54 7.81 -1.13
N SER A 164 0.54 8.61 -1.48
CA SER A 164 0.30 9.85 -0.74
C SER A 164 -0.22 9.50 0.66
N THR A 165 0.58 9.68 1.69
CA THR A 165 0.14 9.45 3.07
C THR A 165 -0.85 10.55 3.50
N CYS A 166 -1.74 10.27 4.45
CA CYS A 166 -2.72 11.26 4.92
C CYS A 166 -2.05 12.50 5.54
N THR A 167 -0.80 12.36 6.00
CA THR A 167 0.04 13.42 6.54
C THR A 167 0.65 14.34 5.48
N ASP A 168 0.79 13.87 4.22
CA ASP A 168 1.28 14.70 3.11
C ASP A 168 0.21 15.61 2.52
N ARG A 169 -1.07 15.33 2.81
CA ARG A 169 -2.21 16.15 2.39
C ARG A 169 -2.53 17.17 3.49
N PRO A 170 -2.93 18.40 3.15
CA PRO A 170 -3.44 19.35 4.13
C PRO A 170 -4.51 18.67 4.98
N CYS A 171 -4.34 18.70 6.30
CA CYS A 171 -5.17 17.97 7.25
C CYS A 171 -6.66 18.24 6.95
N GLU A 172 -7.38 17.23 6.45
CA GLU A 172 -8.77 17.40 5.98
C GLU A 172 -9.69 17.87 7.12
N TRP A 173 -9.36 17.52 8.37
CA TRP A 173 -10.02 18.04 9.56
C TRP A 173 -10.00 19.58 9.59
N ASN A 174 -8.86 20.19 9.25
CA ASN A 174 -8.70 21.64 9.27
C ASN A 174 -9.32 22.34 8.06
N ALA A 175 -9.61 21.62 6.98
CA ALA A 175 -10.25 22.17 5.79
C ALA A 175 -11.70 22.66 6.04
N CYS A 176 -12.32 22.25 7.15
CA CYS A 176 -13.65 22.70 7.57
C CYS A 176 -13.67 24.04 8.33
N PHE A 177 -12.55 24.51 8.90
CA PHE A 177 -12.54 25.75 9.69
C PHE A 177 -12.50 27.03 8.84
N VAL A 178 -11.92 26.96 7.62
CA VAL A 178 -11.57 28.17 6.85
C VAL A 178 -12.68 28.61 5.87
N LYS A 179 -13.63 27.73 5.55
CA LYS A 179 -14.58 27.98 4.42
C LYS A 179 -15.78 28.87 4.77
N LYS A 180 -15.97 29.24 6.04
CA LYS A 180 -17.03 30.17 6.44
C LYS A 180 -16.46 31.23 7.37
N LYS A 181 -16.49 32.49 6.92
CA LYS A 181 -16.37 33.64 7.82
C LYS A 181 -17.59 33.60 8.74
N ILE A 182 -17.43 33.08 9.96
CA ILE A 182 -18.50 33.02 10.95
C ILE A 182 -18.47 34.35 11.68
N GLU A 183 -19.46 35.20 11.43
CA GLU A 183 -19.63 36.44 12.17
C GLU A 183 -19.96 36.11 13.65
N PRO A 184 -19.27 36.72 14.62
CA PRO A 184 -19.52 36.48 16.03
C PRO A 184 -20.93 36.92 16.40
N LYS A 185 -21.71 36.01 17.01
CA LYS A 185 -23.07 36.26 17.49
C LYS A 185 -23.21 35.84 18.94
N LYS A 186 -24.17 36.43 19.65
CA LYS A 186 -24.55 36.00 21.00
C LYS A 186 -24.97 34.53 20.96
N ILE A 187 -24.64 33.77 22.01
CA ILE A 187 -24.93 32.33 22.12
C ILE A 187 -26.41 32.00 21.83
N SER A 188 -27.33 32.88 22.21
CA SER A 188 -28.77 32.75 21.92
C SER A 188 -29.12 32.69 20.43
N GLU A 189 -28.28 33.25 19.56
CA GLU A 189 -28.51 33.39 18.12
C GLU A 189 -27.72 32.36 17.30
N ILE A 190 -26.85 31.57 17.93
CA ILE A 190 -26.04 30.54 17.26
C ILE A 190 -26.90 29.29 17.07
N LYS A 191 -27.15 28.92 15.80
CA LYS A 191 -27.85 27.68 15.45
C LYS A 191 -26.84 26.54 15.35
N PHE A 192 -26.73 25.73 16.41
CA PHE A 192 -25.85 24.55 16.48
C PHE A 192 -26.30 23.36 15.60
N TYR A 193 -27.47 23.45 14.98
CA TYR A 193 -28.03 22.41 14.11
C TYR A 193 -28.31 22.96 12.71
N LYS A 194 -28.16 22.11 11.69
CA LYS A 194 -28.68 22.38 10.36
C LYS A 194 -30.21 22.40 10.41
N THR A 195 -30.85 23.44 9.88
CA THR A 195 -32.31 23.61 9.87
C THR A 195 -33.02 22.41 9.23
N ALA A 196 -32.47 21.88 8.15
CA ALA A 196 -32.94 20.67 7.48
C ALA A 196 -32.91 19.43 8.40
N THR A 197 -31.88 19.26 9.22
CA THR A 197 -31.78 18.15 10.18
C THR A 197 -32.80 18.30 11.32
N LYS A 198 -33.05 19.53 11.80
CA LYS A 198 -34.10 19.80 12.80
C LYS A 198 -35.50 19.56 12.24
N GLU A 199 -35.74 19.90 10.97
CA GLU A 199 -37.00 19.60 10.28
C GLU A 199 -37.18 18.09 10.04
N ALA A 200 -36.12 17.36 9.68
CA ALA A 200 -36.15 15.90 9.57
C ALA A 200 -36.42 15.22 10.92
N LEU A 201 -35.81 15.70 12.01
CA LEU A 201 -36.11 15.24 13.38
C LEU A 201 -37.56 15.56 13.79
N LYS A 202 -38.09 16.73 13.44
CA LYS A 202 -39.50 17.08 13.68
C LYS A 202 -40.47 16.23 12.85
N LYS A 203 -40.12 15.89 11.60
CA LYS A 203 -40.89 14.97 10.75
C LYS A 203 -40.84 13.53 11.26
N SER A 204 -39.68 13.09 11.77
CA SER A 204 -39.50 11.75 12.38
C SER A 204 -40.31 11.58 13.67
N LYS A 205 -40.43 12.63 14.49
CA LYS A 205 -41.29 12.64 15.70
C LYS A 205 -42.79 12.47 15.41
N LYS A 206 -43.24 12.53 14.15
CA LYS A 206 -44.65 12.33 13.77
C LYS A 206 -45.07 10.86 13.65
N LYS A 207 -44.13 9.90 13.73
CA LYS A 207 -44.46 8.53 14.16
C LYS A 207 -44.36 8.50 15.68
N MET A 208 -45.46 8.87 16.33
CA MET A 208 -45.67 8.60 17.74
C MET A 208 -45.47 7.10 17.93
N LYS A 209 -44.34 6.69 18.52
CA LYS A 209 -44.23 5.34 19.08
C LYS A 209 -45.46 5.19 19.98
N LYS A 210 -46.30 4.19 19.73
CA LYS A 210 -47.30 3.78 20.71
C LYS A 210 -46.55 3.70 22.03
N ILE A 211 -46.91 4.57 22.97
CA ILE A 211 -46.49 4.43 24.36
C ILE A 211 -47.14 3.11 24.76
N THR A 212 -46.37 2.03 24.74
CA THR A 212 -46.78 0.81 25.42
C THR A 212 -47.01 1.24 26.86
N GLU A 213 -48.20 0.98 27.39
CA GLU A 213 -48.48 1.20 28.80
C GLU A 213 -47.36 0.57 29.63
N PRO A 214 -46.88 1.24 30.69
CA PRO A 214 -45.83 0.68 31.53
C PRO A 214 -46.29 -0.71 32.01
N ALA A 215 -45.43 -1.72 31.81
CA ALA A 215 -45.73 -3.10 32.20
C ALA A 215 -46.22 -3.12 33.66
N THR A 216 -47.32 -3.83 33.91
CA THR A 216 -47.90 -3.94 35.25
C THR A 216 -46.90 -4.61 36.21
N ALA A 217 -47.02 -4.33 37.51
CA ALA A 217 -46.11 -4.88 38.52
C ALA A 217 -46.03 -6.42 38.48
N GLU A 218 -47.13 -7.07 38.11
CA GLU A 218 -47.22 -8.52 37.93
C GLU A 218 -46.37 -9.03 36.75
N GLU A 219 -46.39 -8.31 35.62
CA GLU A 219 -45.57 -8.64 34.45
C GLU A 219 -44.08 -8.43 34.73
N GLN A 220 -43.75 -7.38 35.48
CA GLN A 220 -42.38 -7.12 35.93
C GLN A 220 -41.89 -8.23 36.86
N ASN A 221 -42.71 -8.67 37.81
CA ASN A 221 -42.36 -9.76 38.73
C ASN A 221 -42.19 -11.10 37.98
N ARG A 222 -43.07 -11.41 37.02
CA ARG A 222 -42.96 -12.62 36.20
C ARG A 222 -41.66 -12.64 35.39
N PHE A 223 -41.27 -11.48 34.85
CA PHE A 223 -40.00 -11.34 34.14
C PHE A 223 -38.80 -11.55 35.07
N LEU A 224 -38.82 -10.97 36.27
CA LEU A 224 -37.74 -11.16 37.26
C LEU A 224 -37.62 -12.62 37.72
N GLU A 225 -38.75 -13.33 37.90
CA GLU A 225 -38.77 -14.76 38.21
C GLU A 225 -38.20 -15.61 37.08
N SER A 226 -38.55 -15.30 35.82
CA SER A 226 -37.97 -15.96 34.65
C SER A 226 -36.46 -15.74 34.52
N LEU A 227 -35.96 -14.59 34.96
CA LEU A 227 -34.52 -14.32 34.97
C LEU A 227 -33.83 -15.07 36.12
N ALA A 228 -34.49 -15.25 37.26
CA ALA A 228 -33.97 -15.97 38.41
C ALA A 228 -33.92 -17.49 38.19
N SER A 229 -34.77 -18.04 37.33
CA SER A 229 -34.79 -19.47 36.98
C SER A 229 -33.75 -19.89 35.94
N LEU A 230 -32.95 -18.95 35.41
CA LEU A 230 -31.89 -19.26 34.45
C LEU A 230 -30.70 -19.94 35.14
N ASP A 231 -30.10 -20.90 34.45
CA ASP A 231 -28.95 -21.69 34.91
C ASP A 231 -27.71 -20.82 35.23
N LYS A 232 -27.63 -19.61 34.64
CA LYS A 232 -26.61 -18.61 34.94
C LYS A 232 -27.23 -17.41 35.64
N PRO A 233 -26.78 -17.05 36.86
CA PRO A 233 -27.35 -15.93 37.59
C PRO A 233 -27.07 -14.61 36.84
N CYS A 234 -28.13 -13.86 36.54
CA CYS A 234 -28.01 -12.54 35.92
C CYS A 234 -27.58 -11.51 36.97
N VAL A 235 -26.42 -10.86 36.77
CA VAL A 235 -25.86 -9.85 37.69
C VAL A 235 -26.86 -8.73 38.00
N GLY A 236 -27.68 -8.34 37.03
CA GLY A 236 -28.68 -7.27 37.20
C GLY A 236 -29.78 -7.59 38.24
N LEU A 237 -30.02 -8.86 38.56
CA LEU A 237 -31.00 -9.25 39.60
C LEU A 237 -30.54 -8.84 41.00
N SER A 238 -29.23 -8.67 41.23
CA SER A 238 -28.68 -8.26 42.52
C SER A 238 -29.17 -6.88 42.99
N ALA A 239 -29.62 -6.03 42.07
CA ALA A 239 -30.18 -4.72 42.37
C ALA A 239 -31.58 -4.78 43.02
N PHE A 240 -32.23 -5.94 43.00
CA PHE A 240 -33.53 -6.17 43.62
C PHE A 240 -33.36 -6.90 44.96
N ALA A 241 -33.89 -6.33 46.04
CA ALA A 241 -33.72 -6.85 47.39
C ALA A 241 -34.14 -8.32 47.57
N LYS A 242 -35.10 -8.80 46.78
CA LYS A 242 -35.60 -10.19 46.81
C LYS A 242 -34.62 -11.20 46.18
N TYR A 243 -33.70 -10.77 45.32
CA TYR A 243 -32.82 -11.62 44.52
C TYR A 243 -31.32 -11.37 44.76
N SER A 244 -30.97 -10.53 45.73
CA SER A 244 -29.60 -10.17 46.08
C SER A 244 -28.75 -11.37 46.53
N GLY A 245 -29.37 -12.42 47.10
CA GLY A 245 -28.67 -13.64 47.53
C GLY A 245 -28.21 -14.57 46.40
N LEU A 246 -28.65 -14.35 45.16
CA LEU A 246 -28.21 -15.13 43.98
C LEU A 246 -26.88 -14.62 43.40
N PHE A 247 -26.36 -13.49 43.91
CA PHE A 247 -25.11 -12.91 43.47
C PHE A 247 -23.93 -13.48 44.25
N VAL A 248 -23.09 -14.27 43.57
CA VAL A 248 -21.80 -14.72 44.10
C VAL A 248 -20.76 -13.67 43.72
N SER A 249 -20.33 -12.86 44.68
CA SER A 249 -19.16 -12.00 44.48
C SER A 249 -17.91 -12.90 44.38
N HIS A 250 -17.19 -12.85 43.25
CA HIS A 250 -15.82 -13.38 43.21
C HIS A 250 -14.90 -12.45 44.03
N GLY A 251 -14.98 -12.57 45.35
CA GLY A 251 -13.99 -12.03 46.28
C GLY A 251 -12.88 -13.05 46.47
N SER A 252 -11.64 -12.60 46.33
CA SER A 252 -10.41 -13.35 46.63
C SER A 252 -10.49 -14.01 48.02
N GLU A 253 -10.15 -15.30 48.09
CA GLU A 253 -9.94 -16.01 49.35
C GLU A 253 -8.93 -15.25 50.23
N PRO A 254 -9.25 -14.96 51.51
CA PRO A 254 -8.25 -14.48 52.44
C PRO A 254 -7.30 -15.62 52.82
N THR A 255 -6.00 -15.39 52.61
CA THR A 255 -4.87 -16.15 53.18
C THR A 255 -4.93 -16.22 54.70
#